data_AF-A0A966VWS5-F1
#
_entry.id   AF-A0A966VWS5-F1
#
_cell.length_a   1.000
_cell.length_b   1.000
_cell.length_c   1.000
_cell.angle_alpha   90.00
_cell.angle_beta   90.00
_cell.angle_gamma   90.00
#
_symmetry.space_group_name_H-M   'P 1'
#
loop_
_entity.id
_entity.type
_entity.pdbx_description
1 polymer ?
#
loop_
_entity_poly.entity_id
_entity_poly.type
_entity_poly.pdbx_seq_one_letter_code
_entity_poly.pdbx_strand_id
1 'polypeptide(L)'
;MTLSLMFRVYQPTTHAFRHTHRFWQGRVTQIPEYGALAREQVLTEWQRIDGLLAVRPFIAGDSFSFADIVAFTTLEFGKPSGIRLQPTQQHLSRWYAAIAARPSSKA
;
A
#
# COMPACT_ATOMS: atom_id res chain seq x y z
N MET A 1 -14.11 6.82 -1.84
CA MET A 1 -13.10 5.76 -2.08
C MET A 1 -11.69 6.18 -1.65
N THR A 2 -11.16 7.31 -2.15
CA THR A 2 -9.82 7.83 -1.82
C THR A 2 -9.56 7.99 -0.32
N LEU A 3 -10.51 8.58 0.43
CA LEU A 3 -10.35 8.76 1.88
C LEU A 3 -10.16 7.43 2.62
N SER A 4 -10.88 6.39 2.18
CA SER A 4 -10.76 5.04 2.74
C SER A 4 -9.37 4.45 2.51
N LEU A 5 -8.78 4.67 1.33
CA LEU A 5 -7.42 4.26 1.02
C LEU A 5 -6.39 4.95 1.93
N MET A 6 -6.57 6.25 2.21
CA MET A 6 -5.65 6.98 3.08
C MET A 6 -5.63 6.41 4.51
N PHE A 7 -6.80 6.14 5.09
CA PHE A 7 -6.88 5.63 6.46
C PHE A 7 -6.59 4.14 6.58
N ARG A 8 -6.95 3.33 5.58
CA ARG A 8 -6.83 1.86 5.67
C ARG A 8 -5.52 1.32 5.10
N VAL A 9 -4.82 2.10 4.27
CA VAL A 9 -3.61 1.62 3.59
C VAL A 9 -2.43 2.55 3.84
N TYR A 10 -2.54 3.82 3.49
CA TYR A 10 -1.42 4.76 3.62
C TYR A 10 -1.01 4.97 5.07
N GLN A 11 -1.93 5.38 5.94
CA GLN A 11 -1.64 5.64 7.34
C GLN A 11 -1.04 4.41 8.05
N PRO A 12 -1.62 3.19 7.98
CA PRO A 12 -1.03 2.03 8.63
C PRO A 12 0.32 1.62 8.03
N THR A 13 0.54 1.82 6.71
CA THR A 13 1.88 1.64 6.10
C THR A 13 2.90 2.58 6.73
N THR A 14 2.55 3.86 6.90
CA THR A 14 3.45 4.83 7.56
C THR A 14 3.71 4.48 9.02
N HIS A 15 2.75 3.89 9.73
CA HIS A 15 2.94 3.44 11.11
C HIS A 15 3.82 2.19 11.20
N ALA A 16 3.62 1.23 10.29
CA ALA A 16 4.53 0.10 10.17
C ALA A 16 5.97 0.58 9.98
N PHE A 17 6.20 1.55 9.09
CA PHE A 17 7.52 2.16 8.90
C PHE A 17 8.02 2.91 10.14
N ARG A 18 7.21 3.82 10.68
CA ARG A 18 7.57 4.67 11.81
C ARG A 18 7.98 3.86 13.04
N HIS A 19 7.25 2.79 13.35
CA HIS A 19 7.43 2.05 14.59
C HIS A 19 8.34 0.82 14.50
N THR A 20 8.76 0.40 13.30
CA THR A 20 9.63 -0.78 13.14
C THR A 20 10.97 -0.49 12.44
N HIS A 21 11.09 0.60 11.67
CA HIS A 21 12.27 0.82 10.85
C HIS A 21 13.39 1.57 11.61
N ARG A 22 14.65 1.15 11.40
CA ARG A 22 15.84 1.73 12.06
C ARG A 22 16.05 3.22 11.82
N PHE A 23 15.51 3.74 10.72
CA PHE A 23 15.58 5.18 10.37
C PHE A 23 15.06 6.09 11.50
N TRP A 24 14.11 5.58 12.30
CA TRP A 24 13.44 6.33 13.36
C TRP A 24 14.00 6.07 14.76
N GLN A 25 14.96 5.15 14.91
CA GLN A 25 15.60 4.87 16.20
C GLN A 25 16.26 6.13 16.75
N GLY A 26 15.95 6.45 18.01
CA GLY A 26 16.46 7.66 18.68
C GLY A 26 15.87 8.99 18.18
N ARG A 27 14.96 8.99 17.20
CA ARG A 27 14.31 10.22 16.67
C ARG A 27 12.85 10.35 17.11
N VAL A 28 12.16 9.23 17.26
CA VAL A 28 10.78 9.16 17.76
C VAL A 28 10.61 7.93 18.64
N THR A 29 9.64 7.97 19.54
CA THR A 29 9.23 6.77 20.30
C THR A 29 8.64 5.74 19.34
N GLN A 30 9.30 4.60 19.23
CA GLN A 30 8.85 3.45 18.46
C GLN A 30 8.12 2.46 19.38
N ILE A 31 7.07 1.83 18.85
CA ILE A 31 6.27 0.83 19.56
C ILE A 31 6.20 -0.38 18.61
N PRO A 32 7.19 -1.28 18.63
CA PRO A 32 7.34 -2.33 17.63
C PRO A 32 6.09 -3.18 17.43
N GLU A 33 5.38 -3.50 18.51
CA GLU A 33 4.15 -4.29 18.51
C GLU A 33 3.03 -3.57 17.74
N TYR A 34 2.92 -2.25 17.90
CA TYR A 34 1.98 -1.45 17.13
C TYR A 34 2.36 -1.39 15.64
N GLY A 35 3.64 -1.27 15.34
CA GLY A 35 4.13 -1.32 13.97
C GLY A 35 3.86 -2.67 13.30
N ALA A 36 4.00 -3.78 14.03
CA ALA A 36 3.67 -5.12 13.56
C ALA A 36 2.16 -5.27 13.30
N LEU A 37 1.31 -4.80 14.21
CA LEU A 37 -0.13 -4.79 14.04
C LEU A 37 -0.56 -3.95 12.83
N ALA A 38 0.01 -2.75 12.67
CA ALA A 38 -0.27 -1.88 11.53
C ALA A 38 0.13 -2.52 10.19
N ARG A 39 1.24 -3.27 10.18
CA ARG A 39 1.68 -4.07 9.03
C ARG A 39 0.67 -5.16 8.67
N GLU A 40 0.17 -5.91 9.66
CA GLU A 40 -0.83 -6.94 9.44
C GLU A 40 -2.13 -6.35 8.86
N GLN A 41 -2.61 -5.26 9.45
CA GLN A 41 -3.80 -4.56 8.98
C GLN A 41 -3.69 -4.17 7.50
N VAL A 42 -2.56 -3.59 7.09
CA VAL A 42 -2.41 -3.18 5.68
C VAL A 42 -2.25 -4.37 4.73
N LEU A 43 -1.63 -5.48 5.17
CA LEU A 43 -1.58 -6.70 4.36
C LEU A 43 -2.99 -7.28 4.11
N THR A 44 -3.85 -7.29 5.13
CA THR A 44 -5.27 -7.65 4.98
C THR A 44 -5.99 -6.71 4.02
N GLU A 45 -5.74 -5.40 4.09
CA GLU A 45 -6.36 -4.44 3.19
C GLU A 45 -5.91 -4.60 1.74
N TRP A 46 -4.64 -4.92 1.50
CA TRP A 46 -4.18 -5.25 0.15
C TRP A 46 -4.86 -6.49 -0.42
N GLN A 47 -5.09 -7.52 0.41
CA GLN A 47 -5.86 -8.69 0.00
C GLN A 47 -7.32 -8.33 -0.33
N ARG A 48 -7.93 -7.43 0.44
CA ARG A 48 -9.29 -6.94 0.13
C ARG A 48 -9.31 -6.15 -1.18
N ILE A 49 -8.31 -5.30 -1.43
CA ILE A 49 -8.20 -4.51 -2.66
C ILE A 49 -7.99 -5.40 -3.88
N ASP A 50 -7.19 -6.47 -3.76
CA ASP A 50 -7.06 -7.49 -4.80
C ASP A 50 -8.42 -8.03 -5.24
N GLY A 51 -9.27 -8.41 -4.28
CA GLY A 51 -10.64 -8.86 -4.56
C GLY A 51 -11.51 -7.80 -5.25
N LEU A 52 -11.33 -6.51 -4.91
CA LEU A 52 -12.04 -5.44 -5.62
C LEU A 52 -11.56 -5.29 -7.07
N LEU A 53 -10.25 -5.41 -7.30
CA LEU A 53 -9.63 -5.30 -8.63
C LEU A 53 -9.94 -6.50 -9.54
N ALA A 54 -10.53 -7.57 -9.00
CA ALA A 54 -11.04 -8.68 -9.80
C ALA A 54 -12.08 -8.24 -10.84
N VAL A 55 -12.95 -7.28 -10.47
CA VAL A 55 -14.09 -6.85 -11.30
C VAL A 55 -13.95 -5.44 -11.86
N ARG A 56 -12.82 -4.75 -11.60
CA ARG A 56 -12.58 -3.39 -12.08
C ARG A 56 -11.11 -3.15 -12.42
N PRO A 57 -10.81 -2.27 -13.40
CA PRO A 57 -9.44 -2.03 -13.83
C PRO A 57 -8.62 -1.18 -12.83
N PHE A 58 -9.25 -0.25 -12.11
CA PHE A 58 -8.59 0.71 -11.22
C PHE A 58 -9.18 0.74 -9.82
N ILE A 59 -8.44 1.31 -8.85
CA ILE A 59 -8.87 1.39 -7.44
C ILE A 59 -10.20 2.13 -7.32
N ALA A 60 -10.45 3.13 -8.17
CA ALA A 60 -11.66 3.92 -8.13
C ALA A 60 -12.82 3.39 -9.01
N GLY A 61 -12.64 2.29 -9.75
CA GLY A 61 -13.61 1.81 -10.75
C GLY A 61 -12.96 1.72 -12.12
N ASP A 62 -13.59 2.33 -13.13
CA ASP A 62 -13.24 2.12 -14.54
C ASP A 62 -12.17 3.08 -15.07
N SER A 63 -11.85 4.14 -14.34
CA SER A 63 -10.89 5.17 -14.75
C SER A 63 -9.73 5.30 -13.77
N PHE A 64 -8.53 5.51 -14.31
CA PHE A 64 -7.34 5.85 -13.54
C PHE A 64 -7.56 7.17 -12.79
N SER A 65 -7.19 7.19 -11.52
CA SER A 65 -7.48 8.32 -10.64
C SER A 65 -6.39 8.57 -9.61
N PHE A 66 -6.57 9.62 -8.82
CA PHE A 66 -5.74 9.89 -7.65
C PHE A 66 -5.67 8.69 -6.67
N ALA A 67 -6.71 7.86 -6.58
CA ALA A 67 -6.68 6.68 -5.72
C ALA A 67 -5.60 5.66 -6.17
N ASP A 68 -5.39 5.52 -7.48
CA ASP A 68 -4.37 4.63 -8.03
C ASP A 68 -2.96 5.17 -7.77
N ILE A 69 -2.78 6.49 -7.89
CA ILE A 69 -1.51 7.16 -7.59
C ILE A 69 -1.13 6.92 -6.13
N VAL A 70 -2.04 7.20 -5.20
CA VAL A 70 -1.80 7.01 -3.76
C VAL A 70 -1.54 5.54 -3.45
N ALA A 71 -2.31 4.62 -4.01
CA ALA A 71 -2.12 3.19 -3.77
C ALA A 71 -0.75 2.72 -4.26
N PHE A 72 -0.35 3.16 -5.46
CA PHE A 72 0.91 2.77 -6.08
C PHE A 72 2.11 3.27 -5.28
N THR A 73 2.14 4.58 -4.96
CA THR A 73 3.23 5.16 -4.17
C THR A 73 3.27 4.60 -2.74
N THR A 74 2.12 4.24 -2.17
CA THR A 74 2.06 3.59 -0.85
C THR A 74 2.68 2.19 -0.87
N LEU A 75 2.44 1.38 -1.92
CA LEU A 75 3.12 0.08 -2.06
C LEU A 75 4.63 0.24 -2.18
N GLU A 76 5.09 1.19 -2.98
CA GLU A 76 6.53 1.47 -3.12
C GLU A 76 7.15 1.86 -1.78
N PHE A 77 6.50 2.77 -1.06
CA PHE A 77 6.92 3.21 0.27
C PHE A 77 6.85 2.10 1.33
N GLY A 78 5.95 1.11 1.19
CA GLY A 78 5.79 0.01 2.15
C GLY A 78 6.88 -1.06 2.09
N LYS A 79 7.66 -1.13 1.01
CA LYS A 79 8.69 -2.17 0.79
C LYS A 79 9.73 -2.28 1.92
N PRO A 80 10.26 -1.18 2.50
CA PRO A 80 11.20 -1.23 3.64
C PRO A 80 10.57 -1.80 4.92
N SER A 81 9.24 -1.75 5.05
CA SER A 81 8.48 -2.30 6.17
C SER A 81 7.97 -3.72 5.93
N GLY A 82 8.45 -4.38 4.87
CA GLY A 82 8.01 -5.72 4.51
C GLY A 82 6.58 -5.80 3.97
N ILE A 83 6.01 -4.66 3.55
CA ILE A 83 4.70 -4.60 2.89
C ILE A 83 4.96 -4.69 1.39
N ARG A 84 4.65 -5.83 0.79
CA ARG A 84 4.92 -6.16 -0.62
C ARG A 84 3.72 -6.89 -1.22
N LEU A 85 3.63 -6.87 -2.55
CA LEU A 85 2.70 -7.73 -3.28
C LEU A 85 2.96 -9.20 -2.90
N GLN A 86 1.90 -9.91 -2.60
CA GLN A 86 1.92 -11.34 -2.31
C GLN A 86 1.63 -12.14 -3.59
N PRO A 87 2.19 -13.35 -3.76
CA PRO A 87 1.96 -14.18 -4.94
C PRO A 87 0.49 -14.50 -5.22
N THR A 88 -0.35 -14.51 -4.19
CA THR A 88 -1.79 -14.76 -4.27
C THR A 88 -2.59 -13.59 -4.82
N GLN A 89 -2.01 -12.38 -4.88
CA GLN A 89 -2.72 -11.14 -5.24
C GLN A 89 -2.61 -10.85 -6.74
N GLN A 90 -3.24 -11.69 -7.57
CA GLN A 90 -3.11 -11.65 -9.03
C GLN A 90 -3.69 -10.36 -9.65
N HIS A 91 -4.82 -9.88 -9.16
CA HIS A 91 -5.47 -8.68 -9.70
C HIS A 91 -4.76 -7.40 -9.28
N LEU A 92 -4.24 -7.37 -8.06
CA LEU A 92 -3.38 -6.30 -7.58
C LEU A 92 -2.05 -6.29 -8.35
N SER A 93 -1.47 -7.46 -8.65
CA SER A 93 -0.26 -7.57 -9.47
C SER A 93 -0.49 -7.05 -10.90
N ARG A 94 -1.61 -7.43 -11.53
CA ARG A 94 -2.04 -6.88 -12.84
C ARG A 94 -2.15 -5.36 -12.79
N TRP A 95 -2.87 -4.83 -11.80
CA TRP A 95 -3.04 -3.39 -11.63
C TRP A 95 -1.70 -2.68 -11.42
N TYR A 96 -0.84 -3.20 -10.54
CA TYR A 96 0.48 -2.63 -10.25
C TYR A 96 1.33 -2.55 -11.52
N ALA A 97 1.38 -3.62 -12.31
CA ALA A 97 2.11 -3.64 -13.58
C ALA A 97 1.59 -2.58 -14.57
N ALA A 98 0.26 -2.43 -14.67
CA ALA A 98 -0.36 -1.42 -15.52
C ALA A 98 0.00 0.02 -15.09
N ILE A 99 0.03 0.29 -13.77
CA ILE A 99 0.42 1.63 -13.27
C ILE A 99 1.93 1.86 -13.44
N ALA A 100 2.77 0.86 -13.15
CA ALA A 100 4.23 0.93 -13.27
C ALA A 100 4.74 1.09 -14.72
N ALA A 101 3.93 0.70 -15.71
CA ALA A 101 4.25 0.87 -17.12
C ALA A 101 4.06 2.32 -17.62
N ARG A 102 3.39 3.17 -16.85
CA ARG A 102 3.10 4.56 -17.25
C ARG A 102 4.40 5.37 -17.26
N PRO A 103 4.63 6.28 -18.24
CA PRO A 103 5.85 7.10 -18.25
C PRO A 103 6.09 7.87 -16.94
N SER A 104 5.01 8.33 -16.31
CA SER A 104 5.05 9.09 -15.05
C SER A 104 5.52 8.30 -13.83
N SER A 105 5.56 6.97 -13.87
CA SER A 105 5.99 6.14 -12.72
C SER A 105 7.49 5.87 -12.68
N LYS A 106 8.26 6.35 -13.68
CA LYS A 106 9.72 6.18 -13.77
C LYS A 106 10.51 7.41 -13.31
N ALA A 107 9.83 8.45 -12.86
CA ALA A 107 10.42 9.72 -12.44
C ALA A 107 11.08 9.61 -11.06
#